data_AF-A0A314ZZX0-F1
#
_entry.id   AF-A0A314ZZX0-F1
#
_cell.length_a   1.000
_cell.length_b   1.000
_cell.length_c   1.000
_cell.angle_alpha   90.00
_cell.angle_beta   90.00
_cell.angle_gamma   90.00
#
_symmetry.space_group_name_H-M   'P 1'
#
loop_
_entity.id
_entity.type
_entity.pdbx_description
1 polymer ?
#
loop_
_entity_poly.entity_id
_entity_poly.type
_entity_poly.pdbx_seq_one_letter_code
_entity_poly.pdbx_strand_id
1 'polypeptide(L)' 'MVHMNIAQFTALALGGDPLRVCGFQTHSVDLTDFLENL' A
#
# COMPACT_ATOMS: atom_id res chain seq x y z
N MET A 1 -11.58 6.85 -0.02
CA MET A 1 -11.73 5.39 0.16
C MET A 1 -10.78 4.73 -0.81
N VAL A 2 -9.63 4.25 -0.32
CA VAL A 2 -8.62 3.58 -1.15
C VAL A 2 -9.06 2.13 -1.31
N HIS A 3 -9.23 1.68 -2.56
CA HIS A 3 -9.47 0.26 -2.82
C HIS A 3 -8.10 -0.42 -2.98
N MET A 4 -7.80 -1.34 -2.08
CA MET A 4 -6.55 -2.08 -2.04
C MET A 4 -6.84 -3.58 -2.17
N ASN A 5 -6.03 -4.27 -2.95
CA ASN A 5 -6.09 -5.73 -3.06
C ASN A 5 -5.75 -6.38 -1.70
N ILE A 6 -6.47 -7.45 -1.34
CA ILE A 6 -6.19 -8.26 -0.14
C ILE A 6 -4.72 -8.68 -0.04
N ALA A 7 -4.04 -9.00 -1.15
CA ALA A 7 -2.62 -9.37 -1.16
C ALA A 7 -1.71 -8.18 -0.80
N GLN A 8 -2.03 -6.97 -1.26
CA GLN A 8 -1.30 -5.75 -0.89
C GLN A 8 -1.52 -5.44 0.60
N PHE A 9 -2.76 -5.58 1.09
CA PHE A 9 -3.06 -5.41 2.51
C PHE A 9 -2.31 -6.42 3.38
N THR A 10 -2.31 -7.70 2.99
CA THR A 10 -1.64 -8.77 3.74
C THR A 10 -0.11 -8.59 3.72
N ALA A 11 0.45 -8.21 2.57
CA ALA A 11 1.87 -7.89 2.46
C ALA A 11 2.25 -6.70 3.35
N LEU A 12 1.43 -5.65 3.39
CA LEU A 12 1.63 -4.50 4.27
C LEU A 12 1.60 -4.88 5.75
N ALA A 13 0.62 -5.69 6.16
CA ALA A 13 0.48 -6.16 7.54
C ALA A 13 1.66 -7.03 8.02
N LEU A 14 2.37 -7.67 7.08
CA LEU A 14 3.58 -8.46 7.36
C LEU A 14 4.87 -7.63 7.30
N GLY A 15 4.78 -6.31 7.12
CA GLY A 15 5.95 -5.42 6.99
C GLY A 15 6.62 -5.47 5.61
N GLY A 16 5.89 -5.95 4.60
CA GLY A 16 6.35 -5.95 3.21
C GLY A 16 6.50 -4.53 2.66
N ASP A 17 7.50 -4.34 1.80
CA ASP A 17 7.81 -3.02 1.24
C ASP A 17 6.62 -2.47 0.41
N PRO A 18 6.08 -1.28 0.75
CA PRO A 18 4.89 -0.74 0.11
C PRO A 18 5.06 -0.43 -1.39
N LEU A 19 6.28 -0.13 -1.82
CA LEU A 19 6.60 0.26 -3.19
C LEU A 19 6.97 -0.95 -4.05
N ARG A 20 7.77 -1.85 -3.48
CA ARG A 20 8.37 -2.98 -4.18
C ARG A 20 7.50 -4.24 -4.11
N VAL A 21 6.79 -4.47 -3.00
CA VAL A 21 5.92 -5.63 -2.79
C VAL A 21 4.46 -5.25 -3.03
N CYS A 22 3.98 -4.15 -2.45
CA CYS A 22 2.59 -3.72 -2.60
C CYS A 22 2.35 -2.90 -3.87
N GLY A 23 3.38 -2.29 -4.46
CA GLY A 23 3.25 -1.58 -5.74
C GLY A 23 2.38 -0.33 -5.68
N PHE A 24 2.33 0.37 -4.55
CA PHE A 24 1.44 1.53 -4.39
C PHE A 24 1.71 2.69 -5.34
N GLN A 25 2.90 2.78 -5.95
CA GLN A 25 3.19 3.74 -7.03
C GLN A 25 2.29 3.58 -8.27
N THR A 26 1.59 2.46 -8.41
CA THR A 26 0.68 2.20 -9.54
C THR A 26 -0.73 2.71 -9.29
N HIS A 27 -1.04 3.19 -8.09
CA HIS A 27 -2.34 3.74 -7.78
C HIS A 27 -2.50 5.13 -8.38
N SER A 28 -3.71 5.40 -8.89
CA SER A 28 -4.08 6.72 -9.43
C SER A 28 -4.25 7.80 -8.35
N VAL A 29 -4.14 7.42 -7.08
CA VAL A 29 -4.26 8.29 -5.91
C VAL A 29 -2.97 8.23 -5.12
N ASP A 30 -2.54 9.39 -4.60
CA ASP A 30 -1.39 9.47 -3.72
C ASP A 30 -1.72 8.79 -2.39
N LEU A 31 -0.84 7.88 -1.98
CA LEU A 31 -0.96 7.11 -0.74
C LEU A 31 0.12 7.48 0.27
N THR A 32 0.91 8.52 0.02
CA THR A 32 2.00 8.95 0.90
C THR A 32 1.49 9.17 2.33
N ASP A 33 0.42 9.95 2.50
CA ASP A 33 -0.20 10.20 3.81
C ASP A 33 -0.71 8.91 4.50
N PHE A 34 -1.19 7.93 3.71
CA PHE A 34 -1.66 6.67 4.25
C PHE A 34 -0.49 5.82 4.77
N LEU A 35 0.63 5.83 4.06
CA LEU A 35 1.84 5.10 4.43
C LEU A 35 2.57 5.73 5.62
N GLU A 36 2.52 7.06 5.75
CA GLU A 36 3.14 7.78 6.88
C GLU A 36 2.35 7.61 8.19
N ASN A 37 1.05 7.33 8.11
CA ASN A 37 0.17 7.16 9.27
C ASN A 37 -0.12 5.68 9.63
N LEU A 38 0.59 4.73 9.00
CA LEU A 38 0.42 3.29 9.18
C LEU A 38 1.34 2.73 10.28
#